data_AF-A0A1J0R918-F1
#
_entry.id   AF-A0A1J0R918-F1
#
_cell.length_a   1.000
_cell.length_b   1.000
_cell.length_c   1.000
_cell.angle_alpha   90.00
_cell.angle_beta   90.00
_cell.angle_gamma   90.00
#
_symmetry.space_group_name_H-M   'P 1'
#
loop_
_entity.id
_entity.type
_entity.pdbx_description
1 polymer ?
#
loop_
_entity_poly.entity_id
_entity_poly.type
_entity_poly.pdbx_seq_one_letter_code
_entity_poly.pdbx_strand_id
1 'polypeptide(L)'
;VKTKIQEQVSKTEKLAVSGAKAATFAAYTAGCVDDALTVFETAAGTGNKHCLTSDGSGAKLASLDTATPTCGTPLTTEGCSAALSPPYDYSKDNDVSIPHQPPQSGGQHCLITKHNGGYVASTTTTAPNVKWAAGLLDISSAGPRITSVKKVGTTTDDSKLPILTAEATAYKAYHEDATDKTPEPAEDNYDSWKTDPKLNEAIKMFVLGKAEKPDGTDVGSQIEPEKPRLFGTDQKTIKTKVWDKLNGFPGVKEVSGKV
;
A
#
# COMPACT_ATOMS: atom_id res chain seq x y z
N VAL A 1 -16.87 -19.23 -15.98
CA VAL A 1 -16.11 -18.22 -16.75
C VAL A 1 -16.57 -16.79 -16.45
N LYS A 2 -17.82 -16.37 -16.76
CA LYS A 2 -18.33 -15.00 -16.48
C LYS A 2 -18.11 -14.53 -15.03
N THR A 3 -18.50 -15.33 -14.03
CA THR A 3 -18.31 -15.02 -12.60
C THR A 3 -16.83 -14.91 -12.20
N LYS A 4 -15.94 -15.62 -12.89
CA LYS A 4 -14.49 -15.62 -12.60
C LYS A 4 -13.76 -14.48 -13.29
N ILE A 5 -14.18 -14.11 -14.51
CA ILE A 5 -13.76 -12.87 -15.15
C ILE A 5 -14.21 -11.68 -14.30
N GLN A 6 -15.43 -11.71 -13.75
CA GLN A 6 -15.91 -10.69 -12.82
C GLN A 6 -15.08 -10.64 -11.53
N GLU A 7 -14.73 -11.78 -10.94
CA GLU A 7 -13.80 -11.80 -9.79
C GLU A 7 -12.44 -11.21 -10.13
N GLN A 8 -11.90 -11.48 -11.32
CA GLN A 8 -10.63 -10.91 -11.76
C GLN A 8 -10.71 -9.41 -11.99
N VAL A 9 -11.77 -8.95 -12.64
CA VAL A 9 -12.07 -7.52 -12.77
C VAL A 9 -12.16 -6.89 -11.39
N SER A 10 -12.88 -7.49 -10.43
CA SER A 10 -12.96 -6.97 -9.06
C SER A 10 -11.63 -6.99 -8.32
N LYS A 11 -10.77 -8.02 -8.52
CA LYS A 11 -9.41 -8.05 -7.95
C LYS A 11 -8.53 -6.97 -8.55
N THR A 12 -8.55 -6.81 -9.88
CA THR A 12 -7.80 -5.75 -10.58
C THR A 12 -8.28 -4.37 -10.15
N GLU A 13 -9.59 -4.16 -10.04
CA GLU A 13 -10.18 -2.92 -9.52
C GLU A 13 -9.73 -2.65 -8.08
N LYS A 14 -9.78 -3.67 -7.20
CA LYS A 14 -9.33 -3.55 -5.81
C LYS A 14 -7.84 -3.19 -5.75
N LEU A 15 -7.00 -3.88 -6.52
CA LEU A 15 -5.55 -3.66 -6.57
C LEU A 15 -5.21 -2.27 -7.15
N ALA A 16 -5.93 -1.83 -8.17
CA ALA A 16 -5.77 -0.50 -8.74
C ALA A 16 -6.12 0.59 -7.72
N VAL A 17 -7.22 0.41 -6.97
CA VAL A 17 -7.65 1.35 -5.93
C VAL A 17 -6.68 1.35 -4.74
N SER A 18 -6.30 0.18 -4.21
CA SER A 18 -5.40 0.10 -3.06
C SER A 18 -3.98 0.54 -3.43
N GLY A 19 -3.50 0.19 -4.61
CA GLY A 19 -2.22 0.66 -5.16
C GLY A 19 -2.18 2.17 -5.37
N ALA A 20 -3.20 2.75 -6.00
CA ALA A 20 -3.30 4.21 -6.17
C ALA A 20 -3.33 4.94 -4.81
N LYS A 21 -4.06 4.39 -3.84
CA LYS A 21 -4.11 4.93 -2.48
C LYS A 21 -2.74 4.87 -1.80
N ALA A 22 -2.06 3.73 -1.84
CA ALA A 22 -0.72 3.57 -1.26
C ALA A 22 0.28 4.54 -1.90
N ALA A 23 0.30 4.63 -3.24
CA ALA A 23 1.16 5.55 -3.97
C ALA A 23 0.89 7.02 -3.61
N THR A 24 -0.39 7.40 -3.49
CA THR A 24 -0.78 8.77 -3.11
C THR A 24 -0.29 9.14 -1.72
N PHE A 25 -0.50 8.27 -0.72
CA PHE A 25 -0.03 8.56 0.64
C PHE A 25 1.50 8.56 0.72
N ALA A 26 2.19 7.64 0.04
CA ALA A 26 3.64 7.61 0.01
C ALA A 26 4.21 8.90 -0.61
N ALA A 27 3.69 9.33 -1.77
CA ALA A 27 4.11 10.57 -2.42
C ALA A 27 3.82 11.80 -1.55
N TYR A 28 2.67 11.83 -0.88
CA TYR A 28 2.31 12.93 0.02
C TYR A 28 3.21 12.99 1.25
N THR A 29 3.49 11.85 1.91
CA THR A 29 4.43 11.80 3.03
C THR A 29 5.82 12.23 2.60
N ALA A 30 6.33 11.69 1.48
CA ALA A 30 7.63 12.05 0.93
C ALA A 30 7.73 13.55 0.63
N GLY A 31 6.72 14.14 -0.01
CA GLY A 31 6.66 15.59 -0.28
C GLY A 31 6.65 16.42 1.01
N CYS A 32 5.92 16.00 2.04
CA CYS A 32 5.92 16.70 3.33
C CYS A 32 7.31 16.71 4.00
N VAL A 33 8.09 15.63 3.84
CA VAL A 33 9.46 15.52 4.36
C VAL A 33 10.42 16.35 3.50
N ASP A 34 10.32 16.24 2.18
CA ASP A 34 11.15 16.96 1.21
C ASP A 34 10.98 18.48 1.33
N ASP A 35 9.75 18.98 1.46
CA ASP A 35 9.46 20.39 1.69
C ASP A 35 10.11 20.89 2.99
N ALA A 36 10.02 20.11 4.07
CA ALA A 36 10.63 20.49 5.35
C ALA A 36 12.16 20.56 5.26
N LEU A 37 12.79 19.59 4.60
CA LEU A 37 14.23 19.57 4.36
C LEU A 37 14.66 20.74 3.47
N THR A 38 13.93 20.99 2.38
CA THR A 38 14.17 22.10 1.46
C THR A 38 14.08 23.46 2.15
N VAL A 39 13.05 23.68 2.98
CA VAL A 39 12.92 24.91 3.78
C VAL A 39 14.09 25.05 4.75
N PHE A 40 14.51 23.97 5.42
CA PHE A 40 15.60 24.03 6.40
C PHE A 40 16.96 24.23 5.74
N GLU A 41 17.17 23.66 4.55
CA GLU A 41 18.35 23.91 3.73
C GLU A 41 18.39 25.38 3.26
N THR A 42 17.26 25.89 2.77
CA THR A 42 17.15 27.24 2.23
C THR A 42 17.23 28.32 3.31
N ALA A 43 16.79 28.02 4.54
CA ALA A 43 16.80 28.95 5.67
C ALA A 43 18.21 29.19 6.27
N ALA A 44 19.27 28.80 5.57
CA ALA A 44 20.65 29.06 5.97
C ALA A 44 20.92 30.58 6.10
N GLY A 45 21.39 30.98 7.28
CA GLY A 45 21.92 32.32 7.54
C GLY A 45 23.41 32.43 7.22
N THR A 46 24.01 33.56 7.57
CA THR A 46 25.45 33.79 7.42
C THR A 46 26.26 33.11 8.54
N GLY A 47 27.50 32.71 8.22
CA GLY A 47 28.39 32.03 9.16
C GLY A 47 27.87 30.64 9.54
N ASN A 48 27.90 30.29 10.83
CA ASN A 48 27.48 28.96 11.33
C ASN A 48 25.96 28.85 11.56
N LYS A 49 25.12 29.70 10.95
CA LYS A 49 23.67 29.72 11.19
C LYS A 49 22.95 28.80 10.20
N HIS A 50 22.88 27.52 10.51
CA HIS A 50 22.22 26.52 9.67
C HIS A 50 21.13 25.77 10.45
N CYS A 51 20.06 25.38 9.75
CA CYS A 51 19.02 24.49 10.28
C CYS A 51 19.34 23.01 10.08
N LEU A 52 20.19 22.67 9.10
CA LEU A 52 20.72 21.34 8.88
C LEU A 52 22.21 21.31 9.23
N THR A 53 22.58 20.53 10.24
CA THR A 53 23.96 20.44 10.78
C THR A 53 24.45 19.00 10.82
N SER A 54 25.75 18.78 10.66
CA SER A 54 26.36 17.43 10.60
C SER A 54 26.34 16.65 11.92
N ASP A 55 26.46 17.34 13.05
CA ASP A 55 26.74 16.72 14.37
C ASP A 55 26.27 17.60 15.55
N GLY A 56 25.38 18.56 15.29
CA GLY A 56 24.92 19.52 16.30
C GLY A 56 25.96 20.56 16.73
N SER A 57 27.18 20.53 16.18
CA SER A 57 28.23 21.54 16.43
C SER A 57 27.93 22.91 15.79
N GLY A 58 26.87 22.99 14.99
CA GLY A 58 26.54 24.16 14.18
C GLY A 58 27.24 24.19 12.82
N ALA A 59 28.12 23.22 12.54
CA ALA A 59 28.70 23.04 11.21
C ALA A 59 27.63 22.66 10.18
N LYS A 60 27.68 23.29 8.99
CA LYS A 60 26.76 23.00 7.89
C LYS A 60 26.83 21.53 7.51
N LEU A 61 25.69 20.89 7.31
CA LEU A 61 25.64 19.59 6.65
C LEU A 61 26.18 19.72 5.21
N ALA A 62 27.20 18.92 4.86
CA ALA A 62 27.86 19.02 3.56
C ALA A 62 26.93 18.66 2.39
N SER A 63 26.10 17.62 2.57
CA SER A 63 25.03 17.22 1.66
C SER A 63 24.03 16.31 2.39
N LEU A 64 22.74 16.43 2.05
CA LEU A 64 21.69 15.53 2.51
C LEU A 64 21.90 14.10 1.99
N ASP A 65 22.32 13.94 0.74
CA ASP A 65 22.56 12.63 0.11
C ASP A 65 23.72 11.87 0.77
N THR A 66 24.75 12.59 1.24
CA THR A 66 25.84 11.97 2.01
C THR A 66 25.43 11.55 3.42
N ALA A 67 24.38 12.16 3.96
CA ALA A 67 23.87 11.88 5.31
C ALA A 67 22.86 10.72 5.31
N THR A 68 22.07 10.60 4.25
CA THR A 68 21.13 9.50 4.05
C THR A 68 21.12 9.16 2.56
N PRO A 69 21.68 8.00 2.17
CA PRO A 69 21.69 7.57 0.78
C PRO A 69 20.27 7.62 0.21
N THR A 70 20.09 8.20 -0.98
CA THR A 70 18.81 8.40 -1.69
C THR A 70 17.99 9.62 -1.27
N CYS A 71 18.38 10.35 -0.21
CA CYS A 71 17.74 11.62 0.13
C CYS A 71 17.93 12.65 -0.99
N GLY A 72 16.84 13.29 -1.43
CA GLY A 72 16.84 14.22 -2.57
C GLY A 72 16.70 13.54 -3.93
N THR A 73 16.50 12.22 -3.98
CA THR A 73 16.10 11.56 -5.22
C THR A 73 14.68 11.99 -5.58
N PRO A 74 14.45 12.58 -6.77
CA PRO A 74 13.10 12.96 -7.18
C PRO A 74 12.19 11.73 -7.25
N LEU A 75 10.93 11.90 -6.85
CA LEU A 75 9.90 10.90 -7.11
C LEU A 75 9.79 10.71 -8.63
N THR A 76 10.15 9.52 -9.10
CA THR A 76 9.97 9.11 -10.48
C THR A 76 8.72 8.25 -10.60
N THR A 77 7.95 8.44 -11.67
CA THR A 77 6.92 7.50 -12.09
C THR A 77 7.58 6.39 -12.91
N GLU A 78 8.49 5.61 -12.31
CA GLU A 78 9.05 4.47 -13.04
C GLU A 78 8.00 3.37 -13.20
N GLY A 79 7.94 2.81 -14.41
CA GLY A 79 7.01 1.77 -14.80
C GLY A 79 7.13 0.54 -13.90
N CYS A 80 5.99 -0.16 -13.77
CA CYS A 80 5.76 -1.33 -12.92
C CYS A 80 7.04 -2.10 -12.55
N SER A 81 7.62 -1.83 -11.38
CA SER A 81 8.55 -2.76 -10.76
C SER A 81 7.76 -4.03 -10.43
N ALA A 82 8.19 -5.17 -10.98
CA ALA A 82 7.61 -6.47 -10.65
C ALA A 82 7.92 -6.89 -9.19
N ALA A 83 8.88 -6.24 -8.55
CA ALA A 83 9.26 -6.51 -7.16
C ALA A 83 8.41 -5.65 -6.21
N LEU A 84 7.49 -6.31 -5.51
CA LEU A 84 6.77 -5.72 -4.39
C LEU A 84 7.69 -5.73 -3.16
N SER A 85 8.03 -4.55 -2.64
CA SER A 85 8.79 -4.44 -1.39
C SER A 85 7.91 -4.84 -0.19
N PRO A 86 8.49 -5.46 0.86
CA PRO A 86 7.74 -5.69 2.09
C PRO A 86 7.38 -4.36 2.76
N PRO A 87 6.30 -4.29 3.56
CA PRO A 87 5.99 -3.11 4.35
C PRO A 87 7.17 -2.72 5.26
N TYR A 88 7.43 -1.41 5.35
CA TYR A 88 8.49 -0.89 6.20
C TYR A 88 8.18 -1.14 7.68
N ASP A 89 9.18 -1.60 8.44
CA ASP A 89 9.06 -1.90 9.87
C ASP A 89 9.61 -0.74 10.71
N TYR A 90 8.76 0.26 10.96
CA TYR A 90 9.09 1.45 11.77
C TYR A 90 9.55 1.13 13.19
N SER A 91 9.31 -0.08 13.70
CA SER A 91 9.76 -0.47 15.04
C SER A 91 11.28 -0.70 15.13
N LYS A 92 11.94 -0.89 13.99
CA LYS A 92 13.38 -1.15 13.86
C LYS A 92 14.20 0.07 13.48
N ASP A 93 13.55 1.20 13.22
CA ASP A 93 14.24 2.44 12.88
C ASP A 93 14.93 3.01 14.13
N ASN A 94 16.27 3.00 14.18
CA ASN A 94 17.01 3.45 15.36
C ASN A 94 17.10 4.98 15.47
N ASP A 95 16.90 5.71 14.38
CA ASP A 95 17.06 7.16 14.33
C ASP A 95 15.80 7.88 14.82
N VAL A 96 14.62 7.25 14.63
CA VAL A 96 13.33 7.82 15.03
C VAL A 96 12.48 6.89 15.91
N SER A 97 12.99 5.76 16.41
CA SER A 97 12.23 4.89 17.34
C SER A 97 12.08 5.46 18.75
N ILE A 98 12.96 6.36 19.19
CA ILE A 98 12.88 7.00 20.50
C ILE A 98 12.62 8.49 20.31
N PRO A 99 11.64 9.08 21.02
CA PRO A 99 11.47 10.51 20.95
C PRO A 99 12.71 11.19 21.52
N HIS A 100 13.33 12.06 20.75
CA HIS A 100 14.53 12.75 21.17
C HIS A 100 14.40 14.26 20.91
N GLN A 101 15.06 15.02 21.77
CA GLN A 101 15.34 16.42 21.51
C GLN A 101 16.63 16.45 20.70
N PRO A 102 16.67 17.11 19.53
CA PRO A 102 17.94 17.34 18.88
C PRO A 102 18.82 18.20 19.81
N PRO A 103 20.15 18.04 19.73
CA PRO A 103 21.08 18.77 20.59
C PRO A 103 20.78 20.26 20.51
N GLN A 104 20.76 20.91 21.68
CA GLN A 104 20.51 22.33 21.78
C GLN A 104 21.69 23.06 21.10
N SER A 105 21.52 23.45 19.83
CA SER A 105 22.56 24.19 19.12
C SER A 105 22.87 25.43 19.95
N GLY A 106 24.13 25.61 20.36
CA GLY A 106 24.57 26.70 21.22
C GLY A 106 24.38 28.08 20.58
N GLY A 107 23.16 28.60 20.58
CA GLY A 107 22.83 29.96 20.16
C GLY A 107 22.34 30.11 18.72
N GLN A 108 21.07 30.53 18.55
CA GLN A 108 20.51 31.19 17.35
C GLN A 108 20.73 30.58 15.94
N HIS A 109 21.19 29.33 15.80
CA HIS A 109 21.57 28.78 14.49
C HIS A 109 20.40 28.58 13.52
N CYS A 110 19.21 28.25 14.04
CA CYS A 110 17.99 28.12 13.26
C CYS A 110 16.80 28.74 14.00
N LEU A 111 16.21 29.81 13.44
CA LEU A 111 15.04 30.46 14.04
C LEU A 111 13.75 29.69 13.78
N ILE A 112 13.69 28.91 12.69
CA ILE A 112 12.52 28.10 12.33
C ILE A 112 12.24 27.02 13.37
N THR A 113 13.27 26.50 14.04
CA THR A 113 13.12 25.51 15.12
C THR A 113 12.80 26.11 16.49
N LYS A 114 12.55 27.43 16.57
CA LYS A 114 12.17 28.12 17.80
C LYS A 114 10.73 28.61 17.72
N HIS A 115 9.92 28.20 18.69
CA HIS A 115 8.53 28.63 18.79
C HIS A 115 8.41 30.12 19.16
N ASN A 116 8.95 30.52 20.32
CA ASN A 116 8.89 31.91 20.80
C ASN A 116 10.11 32.71 20.33
N GLY A 117 9.90 33.89 19.73
CA GLY A 117 10.98 34.78 19.27
C GLY A 117 11.81 34.20 18.11
N GLY A 118 11.27 33.19 17.42
CA GLY A 118 11.86 32.51 16.27
C GLY A 118 10.88 32.48 15.09
N TYR A 119 10.35 31.29 14.76
CA TYR A 119 9.36 31.06 13.71
C TYR A 119 8.17 32.03 13.81
N VAL A 120 7.76 32.35 15.03
CA VAL A 120 6.71 33.33 15.29
C VAL A 120 7.38 34.57 15.88
N ALA A 121 7.44 35.63 15.06
CA ALA A 121 8.01 36.90 15.44
C ALA A 121 7.14 37.55 16.53
N SER A 122 7.55 37.40 17.79
CA SER A 122 7.06 38.13 18.98
C SER A 122 5.53 38.22 19.20
N THR A 123 4.74 37.47 18.42
CA THR A 123 3.29 37.41 18.49
C THR A 123 2.91 36.15 19.24
N THR A 124 1.97 36.28 20.18
CA THR A 124 1.42 35.13 20.90
C THR A 124 0.71 34.21 19.91
N THR A 125 1.27 33.03 19.67
CA THR A 125 0.55 31.99 18.93
C THR A 125 -0.63 31.50 19.74
N THR A 126 -1.70 31.14 19.05
CA THR A 126 -2.78 30.32 19.63
C THR A 126 -2.51 28.83 19.49
N ALA A 127 -1.64 28.43 18.54
CA ALA A 127 -1.20 27.05 18.38
C ALA A 127 -0.09 26.71 19.39
N PRO A 128 -0.22 25.62 20.17
CA PRO A 128 0.78 25.22 21.17
C PRO A 128 2.06 24.63 20.53
N ASN A 129 1.98 24.23 19.27
CA ASN A 129 3.07 23.63 18.51
C ASN A 129 2.96 23.87 17.00
N VAL A 130 4.10 23.83 16.33
CA VAL A 130 4.24 23.85 14.87
C VAL A 130 4.79 22.50 14.43
N LYS A 131 4.12 21.85 13.47
CA LYS A 131 4.48 20.51 13.01
C LYS A 131 5.03 20.55 11.58
N TRP A 132 6.16 19.89 11.35
CA TRP A 132 6.85 19.74 10.06
C TRP A 132 7.04 18.26 9.72
N ALA A 133 7.45 17.97 8.49
CA ALA A 133 7.82 16.63 8.03
C ALA A 133 6.76 15.59 8.38
N ALA A 134 5.52 15.82 7.93
CA ALA A 134 4.37 14.95 8.22
C ALA A 134 4.07 14.74 9.73
N GLY A 135 4.50 15.67 10.58
CA GLY A 135 4.32 15.62 12.04
C GLY A 135 5.48 14.98 12.79
N LEU A 136 6.52 14.49 12.10
CA LEU A 136 7.73 13.93 12.71
C LEU A 136 8.44 14.96 13.57
N LEU A 137 8.55 16.19 13.08
CA LEU A 137 9.16 17.30 13.81
C LEU A 137 8.09 18.18 14.43
N ASP A 138 8.05 18.21 15.75
CA ASP A 138 7.15 19.04 16.55
C ASP A 138 7.96 20.15 17.23
N ILE A 139 7.62 21.42 16.98
CA ILE A 139 8.30 22.58 17.54
C ILE A 139 7.35 23.25 18.53
N SER A 140 7.74 23.22 19.80
CA SER A 140 7.01 23.82 20.91
C SER A 140 7.86 24.84 21.67
N SER A 141 7.33 25.42 22.75
CA SER A 141 8.10 26.27 23.65
C SER A 141 9.27 25.55 24.32
N ALA A 142 9.24 24.21 24.41
CA ALA A 142 10.35 23.40 24.92
C ALA A 142 11.47 23.22 23.89
N GLY A 143 11.22 23.58 22.62
CA GLY A 143 12.13 23.36 21.51
C GLY A 143 11.61 22.36 20.48
N PRO A 144 12.43 22.05 19.46
CA PRO A 144 12.14 21.02 18.46
C PRO A 144 12.19 19.62 19.09
N ARG A 145 11.27 18.74 18.69
CA ARG A 145 11.18 17.37 19.15
C ARG A 145 10.92 16.45 17.96
N ILE A 146 11.69 15.38 17.86
CA ILE A 146 11.35 14.30 16.94
C ILE A 146 10.39 13.33 17.64
N THR A 147 9.26 13.08 17.00
CA THR A 147 8.25 12.13 17.48
C THR A 147 8.64 10.72 17.10
N SER A 148 8.48 9.78 18.04
CA SER A 148 8.77 8.38 17.79
C SER A 148 7.84 7.78 16.74
N VAL A 149 8.41 7.07 15.77
CA VAL A 149 7.66 6.33 14.74
C VAL A 149 7.40 4.87 15.12
N LYS A 150 7.89 4.39 16.26
CA LYS A 150 7.87 2.96 16.64
C LYS A 150 6.49 2.32 16.58
N LYS A 151 5.45 3.13 16.77
CA LYS A 151 4.06 2.70 16.79
C LYS A 151 3.32 2.87 15.45
N VAL A 152 3.92 3.51 14.45
CA VAL A 152 3.32 3.77 13.13
C VAL A 152 2.94 2.44 12.46
N GLY A 153 1.67 2.32 12.06
CA GLY A 153 1.14 1.14 11.36
C GLY A 153 0.93 -0.06 12.29
N THR A 154 0.92 0.15 13.61
CA THR A 154 0.67 -0.91 14.61
C THR A 154 -0.75 -0.86 15.15
N THR A 155 -1.21 -1.93 15.78
CA THR A 155 -2.53 -1.98 16.46
C THR A 155 -2.65 -1.03 17.65
N THR A 156 -1.56 -0.37 18.06
CA THR A 156 -1.50 0.60 19.16
C THR A 156 -0.97 1.96 18.69
N ASP A 157 -1.32 2.35 17.46
CA ASP A 157 -0.89 3.60 16.83
C ASP A 157 -0.98 4.81 17.78
N ASP A 158 0.09 5.61 17.83
CA ASP A 158 0.06 6.91 18.48
C ASP A 158 -0.53 7.91 17.49
N SER A 159 -1.71 8.46 17.78
CA SER A 159 -2.44 9.44 16.96
C SER A 159 -1.65 10.73 16.61
N LYS A 160 -0.41 10.86 17.08
CA LYS A 160 0.50 11.98 16.85
C LYS A 160 1.06 12.05 15.43
N LEU A 161 1.10 10.93 14.69
CA LEU A 161 1.65 10.83 13.34
C LEU A 161 0.61 10.35 12.31
N PRO A 162 -0.53 11.06 12.14
CA PRO A 162 -1.63 10.57 11.32
C PRO A 162 -1.28 10.39 9.84
N ILE A 163 -0.36 11.20 9.30
CA ILE A 163 0.06 11.12 7.89
C ILE A 163 0.88 9.83 7.66
N LEU A 164 1.91 9.58 8.48
CA LEU A 164 2.70 8.34 8.42
C LEU A 164 1.85 7.09 8.71
N THR A 165 0.94 7.15 9.68
CA THR A 165 0.04 6.02 9.96
C THR A 165 -0.87 5.72 8.77
N ALA A 166 -1.41 6.74 8.11
CA ALA A 166 -2.27 6.55 6.93
C ALA A 166 -1.49 5.94 5.75
N GLU A 167 -0.26 6.38 5.53
CA GLU A 167 0.66 5.80 4.55
C GLU A 167 0.97 4.33 4.86
N ALA A 168 1.45 4.02 6.06
CA ALA A 168 1.80 2.66 6.47
C ALA A 168 0.59 1.71 6.35
N THR A 169 -0.59 2.19 6.75
CA THR A 169 -1.84 1.44 6.64
C THR A 169 -2.23 1.19 5.17
N ALA A 170 -2.14 2.22 4.32
CA ALA A 170 -2.46 2.09 2.90
C ALA A 170 -1.50 1.13 2.19
N TYR A 171 -0.19 1.22 2.48
CA TYR A 171 0.80 0.32 1.91
C TYR A 171 0.59 -1.12 2.36
N LYS A 172 0.31 -1.35 3.64
CA LYS A 172 0.01 -2.69 4.16
C LYS A 172 -1.22 -3.30 3.48
N ALA A 173 -2.29 -2.54 3.31
CA ALA A 173 -3.50 -3.00 2.63
C ALA A 173 -3.22 -3.35 1.15
N TYR A 174 -2.48 -2.48 0.45
CA TYR A 174 -2.03 -2.77 -0.92
C TYR A 174 -1.17 -4.04 -1.00
N HIS A 175 -0.21 -4.20 -0.08
CA HIS A 175 0.66 -5.37 -0.04
C HIS A 175 -0.12 -6.66 0.23
N GLU A 176 -1.10 -6.64 1.15
CA GLU A 176 -2.00 -7.77 1.40
C GLU A 176 -2.81 -8.13 0.15
N ASP A 177 -3.37 -7.13 -0.56
CA ASP A 177 -4.10 -7.35 -1.82
C ASP A 177 -3.20 -7.90 -2.93
N ALA A 178 -1.98 -7.36 -3.07
CA ALA A 178 -1.02 -7.72 -4.10
C ALA A 178 -0.39 -9.11 -3.88
N THR A 179 -0.37 -9.59 -2.64
CA THR A 179 0.16 -10.92 -2.28
C THR A 179 -0.93 -11.97 -2.10
N ASP A 180 -2.20 -11.63 -2.34
CA ASP A 180 -3.31 -12.58 -2.33
C ASP A 180 -3.05 -13.69 -3.35
N LYS A 181 -2.75 -14.89 -2.84
CA LYS A 181 -2.42 -16.08 -3.63
C LYS A 181 -3.65 -16.84 -4.12
N THR A 182 -4.85 -16.28 -3.97
CA THR A 182 -6.09 -16.94 -4.41
C THR A 182 -5.95 -17.37 -5.88
N PRO A 183 -5.84 -18.69 -6.17
CA PRO A 183 -5.50 -19.18 -7.49
C PRO A 183 -6.55 -18.75 -8.51
N GLU A 184 -6.09 -18.25 -9.65
CA GLU A 184 -6.99 -17.86 -10.74
C GLU A 184 -7.48 -19.10 -11.48
N PRO A 185 -8.75 -19.25 -11.85
CA PRO A 185 -9.15 -20.33 -12.73
C PRO A 185 -8.75 -20.06 -14.19
N ALA A 186 -7.73 -20.75 -14.67
CA ALA A 186 -7.24 -20.78 -16.05
C ALA A 186 -7.43 -22.16 -16.68
N GLU A 187 -7.22 -22.22 -18.00
CA GLU A 187 -7.35 -23.45 -18.80
C GLU A 187 -6.45 -24.58 -18.28
N ASP A 188 -5.29 -24.22 -17.74
CA ASP A 188 -4.18 -25.09 -17.37
C ASP A 188 -4.01 -25.32 -15.85
N ASN A 189 -4.94 -24.84 -15.01
CA ASN A 189 -4.77 -24.89 -13.56
C ASN A 189 -6.00 -25.35 -12.74
N TYR A 190 -6.89 -26.16 -13.32
CA TYR A 190 -7.96 -26.88 -12.63
C TYR A 190 -7.57 -27.46 -11.28
N ASP A 191 -6.40 -28.07 -11.15
CA ASP A 191 -5.97 -28.63 -9.87
C ASP A 191 -5.90 -27.58 -8.75
N SER A 192 -5.72 -26.31 -9.09
CA SER A 192 -5.70 -25.18 -8.15
C SER A 192 -7.09 -24.62 -7.80
N TRP A 193 -8.11 -24.82 -8.64
CA TRP A 193 -9.47 -24.31 -8.41
C TRP A 193 -10.55 -25.40 -8.32
N LYS A 194 -10.22 -26.69 -8.42
CA LYS A 194 -11.19 -27.78 -8.31
C LYS A 194 -11.89 -27.82 -6.96
N THR A 195 -11.33 -27.23 -5.91
CA THR A 195 -11.95 -27.12 -4.59
C THR A 195 -12.76 -25.83 -4.40
N ASP A 196 -12.90 -25.01 -5.44
CA ASP A 196 -13.64 -23.75 -5.36
C ASP A 196 -15.12 -23.98 -4.99
N PRO A 197 -15.64 -23.33 -3.93
CA PRO A 197 -17.03 -23.47 -3.51
C PRO A 197 -18.05 -23.14 -4.61
N LYS A 198 -17.75 -22.18 -5.49
CA LYS A 198 -18.64 -21.79 -6.59
C LYS A 198 -18.75 -22.88 -7.66
N LEU A 199 -17.74 -23.74 -7.80
CA LEU A 199 -17.85 -24.93 -8.66
C LEU A 199 -18.90 -25.90 -8.09
N ASN A 200 -18.90 -26.09 -6.77
CA ASN A 200 -19.88 -26.94 -6.10
C ASN A 200 -21.30 -26.35 -6.21
N GLU A 201 -21.46 -25.03 -6.12
CA GLU A 201 -22.74 -24.35 -6.36
C GLU A 201 -23.23 -24.54 -7.81
N ALA A 202 -22.34 -24.40 -8.80
CA ALA A 202 -22.71 -24.62 -10.20
C ALA A 202 -23.10 -26.08 -10.47
N ILE A 203 -22.40 -27.04 -9.87
CA ILE A 203 -22.76 -28.47 -9.96
C ILE A 203 -24.10 -28.72 -9.27
N LYS A 204 -24.34 -28.09 -8.10
CA LYS A 204 -25.63 -28.16 -7.42
C LYS A 204 -26.76 -27.70 -8.33
N MET A 205 -26.62 -26.53 -8.97
CA MET A 205 -27.62 -26.02 -9.92
C MET A 205 -27.81 -26.94 -11.12
N PHE A 206 -26.74 -27.52 -11.66
CA PHE A 206 -26.83 -28.50 -12.75
C PHE A 206 -27.59 -29.77 -12.33
N VAL A 207 -27.30 -30.31 -11.14
CA VAL A 207 -27.98 -31.51 -10.61
C VAL A 207 -29.46 -31.23 -10.36
N LEU A 208 -29.79 -30.06 -9.78
CA LEU A 208 -31.18 -29.64 -9.58
C LEU A 208 -31.92 -29.51 -10.91
N GLY A 209 -31.33 -28.82 -11.89
CA GLY A 209 -31.93 -28.65 -13.21
C GLY A 209 -32.12 -29.97 -13.96
N LYS A 210 -31.11 -30.86 -13.94
CA LYS A 210 -31.20 -32.20 -14.56
C LYS A 210 -32.29 -33.06 -13.93
N ALA A 211 -32.56 -32.89 -12.64
CA ALA A 211 -33.58 -33.63 -11.91
C ALA A 211 -34.94 -32.92 -11.86
N GLU A 212 -35.09 -31.76 -12.53
CA GLU A 212 -36.28 -30.90 -12.50
C GLU A 212 -36.74 -30.57 -11.05
N LYS A 213 -35.78 -30.38 -10.14
CA LYS A 213 -36.04 -30.11 -8.73
C LYS A 213 -36.01 -28.60 -8.45
N PRO A 214 -36.83 -28.12 -7.50
CA PRO A 214 -36.83 -26.72 -7.12
C PRO A 214 -35.53 -26.33 -6.40
N ASP A 215 -35.18 -25.05 -6.54
CA ASP A 215 -34.08 -24.42 -5.82
C ASP A 215 -34.27 -24.58 -4.30
N GLY A 216 -33.18 -24.88 -3.59
CA GLY A 216 -33.20 -25.16 -2.15
C GLY A 216 -33.33 -26.64 -1.78
N THR A 217 -33.60 -27.53 -2.74
CA THR A 217 -33.53 -28.98 -2.49
C THR A 217 -32.10 -29.41 -2.13
N ASP A 218 -31.94 -30.20 -1.08
CA ASP A 218 -30.63 -30.75 -0.72
C ASP A 218 -30.23 -31.85 -1.71
N VAL A 219 -29.14 -31.59 -2.43
CA VAL A 219 -28.49 -32.52 -3.36
C VAL A 219 -27.00 -32.65 -3.05
N GLY A 220 -26.58 -32.31 -1.83
CA GLY A 220 -25.17 -32.28 -1.43
C GLY A 220 -24.44 -33.60 -1.69
N SER A 221 -25.10 -34.73 -1.44
CA SER A 221 -24.57 -36.08 -1.68
C SER A 221 -24.30 -36.40 -3.16
N GLN A 222 -24.85 -35.62 -4.09
CA GLN A 222 -24.73 -35.83 -5.53
C GLN A 222 -23.64 -34.94 -6.16
N ILE A 223 -23.14 -33.94 -5.44
CA ILE A 223 -22.15 -32.98 -5.95
C ILE A 223 -20.79 -33.66 -6.17
N GLU A 224 -20.27 -34.32 -5.12
CA GLU A 224 -18.96 -35.01 -5.17
C GLU A 224 -18.87 -36.10 -6.25
N PRO A 225 -19.85 -36.98 -6.46
CA PRO A 225 -19.77 -37.95 -7.57
C PRO A 225 -19.97 -37.33 -8.96
N GLU A 226 -20.71 -36.23 -9.09
CA GLU A 226 -20.93 -35.58 -10.39
C GLU A 226 -19.74 -34.76 -10.87
N LYS A 227 -18.96 -34.21 -9.94
CA LYS A 227 -17.78 -33.41 -10.23
C LYS A 227 -16.74 -34.12 -11.11
N PRO A 228 -16.22 -35.31 -10.77
CA PRO A 228 -15.30 -36.05 -11.64
C PRO A 228 -15.99 -36.58 -12.91
N ARG A 229 -17.33 -36.73 -12.93
CA ARG A 229 -18.05 -37.11 -14.15
C ARG A 229 -18.08 -35.98 -15.17
N LEU A 230 -18.37 -34.75 -14.72
CA LEU A 230 -18.47 -33.56 -15.57
C LEU A 230 -17.10 -33.07 -16.03
N PHE A 231 -16.14 -33.05 -15.11
CA PHE A 231 -14.86 -32.37 -15.32
C PHE A 231 -13.67 -33.35 -15.35
N GLY A 232 -13.77 -34.50 -14.72
CA GLY A 232 -12.62 -35.38 -14.49
C GLY A 232 -11.90 -35.09 -13.17
N THR A 233 -10.87 -35.87 -12.90
CA THR A 233 -10.17 -35.90 -11.60
C THR A 233 -8.94 -34.99 -11.56
N ASP A 234 -8.41 -34.61 -12.71
CA ASP A 234 -7.15 -33.90 -12.87
C ASP A 234 -7.17 -32.90 -14.04
N GLN A 235 -6.17 -32.02 -14.05
CA GLN A 235 -5.98 -31.00 -15.08
C GLN A 235 -5.95 -31.57 -16.51
N LYS A 236 -5.24 -32.69 -16.71
CA LYS A 236 -5.07 -33.31 -18.03
C LYS A 236 -6.42 -33.76 -18.60
N THR A 237 -7.29 -34.30 -17.74
CA THR A 237 -8.60 -34.80 -18.10
C THR A 237 -9.57 -33.66 -18.41
N ILE A 238 -9.55 -32.55 -17.66
CA ILE A 238 -10.35 -31.36 -18.01
C ILE A 238 -9.97 -30.83 -19.38
N LYS A 239 -8.67 -30.65 -19.63
CA LYS A 239 -8.21 -30.05 -20.88
C LYS A 239 -8.73 -30.81 -22.08
N THR A 240 -8.56 -32.13 -22.06
CA THR A 240 -8.98 -33.02 -23.16
C THR A 240 -10.50 -33.22 -23.26
N LYS A 241 -11.23 -33.28 -22.15
CA LYS A 241 -12.69 -33.52 -22.17
C LYS A 241 -13.52 -32.28 -22.42
N VAL A 242 -13.08 -31.13 -21.94
CA VAL A 242 -13.88 -29.91 -21.87
C VAL A 242 -13.28 -28.84 -22.78
N TRP A 243 -12.02 -28.45 -22.59
CA TRP A 243 -11.44 -27.30 -23.29
C TRP A 243 -11.16 -27.56 -24.77
N ASP A 244 -10.51 -28.68 -25.10
CA ASP A 244 -10.22 -29.04 -26.50
C ASP A 244 -11.52 -29.18 -27.31
N LYS A 245 -12.60 -29.67 -26.68
CA LYS A 245 -13.91 -29.74 -27.33
C LYS A 245 -14.57 -28.38 -27.48
N LEU A 246 -14.48 -27.51 -26.47
CA LEU A 246 -15.00 -26.14 -26.53
C LEU A 246 -14.34 -25.34 -27.66
N ASN A 247 -13.02 -25.44 -27.80
CA ASN A 247 -12.25 -24.78 -28.86
C ASN A 247 -12.47 -25.41 -30.25
N GLY A 248 -12.91 -26.67 -30.29
CA GLY A 248 -13.27 -27.36 -31.52
C GLY A 248 -14.65 -26.98 -32.08
N PHE A 249 -15.49 -26.26 -31.32
CA PHE A 249 -16.75 -25.76 -31.88
C PHE A 249 -16.49 -24.60 -32.83
N PRO A 250 -17.02 -24.63 -34.06
CA PRO A 250 -16.92 -23.48 -34.95
C PRO A 250 -17.62 -22.31 -34.28
N GLY A 251 -16.92 -21.16 -34.16
CA GLY A 251 -17.53 -19.92 -33.72
C GLY A 251 -18.80 -19.67 -34.52
N VAL A 252 -19.92 -19.42 -33.83
CA VAL A 252 -21.18 -19.06 -34.49
C VAL A 252 -20.88 -17.91 -35.43
N LYS A 253 -21.03 -18.12 -36.75
CA LYS A 253 -20.94 -17.02 -37.71
C LYS A 253 -21.89 -15.94 -37.21
N GLU A 254 -21.37 -14.75 -36.92
CA GLU A 254 -22.23 -13.58 -36.72
C GLU A 254 -23.14 -13.50 -37.94
N VAL A 255 -24.42 -13.79 -37.75
CA VAL A 255 -25.44 -13.47 -38.74
C VAL A 255 -25.65 -11.97 -38.59
N SER A 256 -24.79 -11.17 -39.22
CA SER A 256 -25.08 -9.76 -39.49
C SER A 256 -26.16 -9.70 -40.57
N GLY A 257 -27.38 -10.08 -40.16
CA GLY A 257 -28.57 -9.79 -40.93
C GLY A 257 -28.76 -8.29 -40.93
N LYS A 258 -28.48 -7.65 -42.08
CA LYS A 258 -29.04 -6.33 -42.39
C LYS A 258 -30.55 -6.42 -42.19
N VAL A 259 -31.08 -5.62 -41.27
CA VAL A 259 -32.48 -5.19 -41.28
C VAL A 259 -32.52 -3.84 -41.99
#